data_AF-A0ABC9QYH2-F1
#
_entry.id   AF-A0ABC9QYH2-F1
#
_cell.length_a   1.000
_cell.length_b   1.000
_cell.length_c   1.000
_cell.angle_alpha   90.00
_cell.angle_beta   90.00
_cell.angle_gamma   90.00
#
_symmetry.space_group_name_H-M   'P 1'
#
loop_
_entity.id
_entity.type
_entity.pdbx_description
1 polymer ?
#
loop_
_entity_poly.entity_id
_entity_poly.type
_entity_poly.pdbx_seq_one_letter_code
_entity_poly.pdbx_strand_id
1 'polypeptide(L)'
;MYIVSTSNDEPNAVYVFEVWSNEDAHKASLTLESTQNLIKRAKPIITGVERISTLNARGGIKKKQHPFGCCFFYSASKSTIK
;
A
#
# COMPACT_ATOMS: atom_id res chain seq x y z
N MET A 1 4.55 -3.70 7.90
CA MET A 1 5.56 -3.71 6.82
C MET A 1 4.99 -2.87 5.71
N TYR A 2 5.79 -2.09 4.99
CA TYR A 2 5.32 -1.28 3.88
C TYR A 2 6.37 -1.30 2.78
N ILE A 3 6.01 -1.87 1.63
CA ILE A 3 6.91 -2.06 0.48
C ILE A 3 6.24 -1.43 -0.73
N VAL A 4 6.99 -0.58 -1.44
CA VAL A 4 6.57 0.04 -2.69
C VAL A 4 7.45 -0.51 -3.81
N SER A 5 6.84 -0.96 -4.89
CA SER A 5 7.52 -1.55 -6.04
C SER A 5 7.04 -0.90 -7.35
N THR A 6 7.88 -0.95 -8.38
CA THR A 6 7.54 -0.60 -9.76
C THR A 6 7.74 -1.82 -10.65
N SER A 7 7.06 -1.87 -11.80
CA SER A 7 7.24 -2.91 -12.81
C SER A 7 7.88 -2.33 -14.07
N ASN A 8 8.75 -3.10 -14.72
CA ASN A 8 9.28 -2.75 -16.05
C ASN A 8 8.22 -2.95 -17.14
N ASP A 9 7.30 -3.89 -16.95
CA ASP A 9 6.23 -4.21 -17.90
C ASP A 9 5.06 -3.21 -17.79
N GLU A 10 4.85 -2.66 -16.59
CA GLU A 10 3.81 -1.67 -16.30
C GLU A 10 4.43 -0.38 -15.72
N PRO A 11 5.08 0.46 -16.55
CA PRO A 11 5.88 1.60 -16.08
C PRO A 11 5.07 2.69 -15.39
N ASN A 12 3.76 2.73 -15.64
CA ASN A 12 2.85 3.68 -14.99
C ASN A 12 2.26 3.13 -13.68
N ALA A 13 2.47 1.85 -13.35
CA ALA A 13 1.94 1.25 -12.14
C ALA A 13 2.95 1.33 -10.98
N VAL A 14 2.42 1.55 -9.77
CA VAL A 14 3.12 1.27 -8.52
C VAL A 14 2.37 0.23 -7.72
N TYR A 15 3.11 -0.69 -7.14
CA TYR A 15 2.56 -1.76 -6.31
C TYR A 15 2.90 -1.50 -4.86
N VAL A 16 1.90 -1.56 -3.99
CA VAL A 16 2.06 -1.37 -2.55
C VAL A 16 1.70 -2.66 -1.85
N PHE A 17 2.67 -3.25 -1.14
CA PHE A 17 2.48 -4.40 -0.29
C PHE A 17 2.66 -3.98 1.17
N GLU A 18 1.61 -4.16 1.95
CA GLU A 18 1.59 -3.73 3.33
C GLU A 18 1.07 -4.82 4.26
N VAL A 19 1.70 -4.91 5.43
CA VAL A 19 1.33 -5.88 6.48
C VAL A 19 1.07 -5.11 7.76
N TRP A 20 -0.15 -5.27 8.27
CA TRP A 20 -0.67 -4.64 9.48
C TRP A 20 -0.90 -5.69 10.57
N SER A 21 -0.97 -5.22 11.82
CA SER A 21 -1.34 -6.06 12.96
C SER A 21 -2.80 -6.52 12.87
N ASN A 22 -3.69 -5.66 12.37
CA ASN A 22 -5.09 -5.92 12.07
C ASN A 22 -5.64 -4.83 11.11
N GLU A 23 -6.89 -4.97 10.68
CA GLU A 23 -7.54 -4.02 9.77
C GLU A 23 -7.79 -2.64 10.41
N ASP A 24 -8.08 -2.59 11.71
CA ASP A 24 -8.34 -1.32 12.40
C ASP A 24 -7.08 -0.46 12.50
N ALA A 25 -5.91 -1.08 12.69
CA ALA A 25 -4.63 -0.40 12.65
C ALA A 25 -4.35 0.21 11.26
N HIS A 26 -4.73 -0.49 10.18
CA HIS A 26 -4.68 0.07 8.83
C HIS A 26 -5.62 1.26 8.70
N LYS A 27 -6.90 1.13 9.09
CA LYS A 27 -7.88 2.23 9.02
C LYS A 27 -7.45 3.45 9.83
N ALA A 28 -6.93 3.24 11.04
CA ALA A 28 -6.42 4.31 11.89
C ALA A 28 -5.21 5.02 11.25
N SER A 29 -4.36 4.30 10.51
CA SER A 29 -3.24 4.93 9.79
C SER A 29 -3.71 5.92 8.72
N LEU A 30 -4.88 5.68 8.12
CA LEU A 30 -5.49 6.55 7.12
C LEU A 30 -6.02 7.85 7.73
N THR A 31 -6.33 7.90 9.04
CA THR A 31 -6.85 9.13 9.67
C THR A 31 -5.75 10.09 10.10
N LEU A 32 -4.49 9.66 10.10
CA LEU A 32 -3.35 10.51 10.44
C LEU A 32 -3.23 11.69 9.47
N GLU A 33 -2.98 12.88 10.00
CA GLU A 33 -2.86 14.11 9.19
C GLU A 33 -1.76 13.99 8.12
N SER A 34 -0.63 13.39 8.48
CA SER A 34 0.48 13.15 7.54
C SER A 34 0.05 12.26 6.37
N THR A 35 -0.69 11.18 6.64
CA THR A 35 -1.24 10.28 5.62
C THR A 35 -2.26 11.00 4.75
N GLN A 36 -3.20 11.75 5.34
CA GLN A 36 -4.19 12.53 4.61
C GLN A 36 -3.55 13.57 3.70
N ASN A 37 -2.49 14.25 4.16
CA ASN A 37 -1.76 15.23 3.36
C ASN A 37 -1.03 14.56 2.17
N LEU A 38 -0.49 13.35 2.36
CA LEU A 38 0.09 12.56 1.27
C LEU A 38 -0.98 12.13 0.25
N ILE A 39 -2.12 11.60 0.72
CA ILE A 39 -3.24 11.21 -0.14
C ILE A 39 -3.74 12.40 -0.98
N LYS A 40 -3.92 13.57 -0.37
CA LYS A 40 -4.35 14.79 -1.09
C LYS A 40 -3.40 15.16 -2.22
N ARG A 41 -2.08 15.07 -2.00
CA ARG A 41 -1.07 15.35 -3.04
C ARG A 41 -1.00 14.26 -4.11
N ALA A 42 -1.21 13.01 -3.74
CA ALA A 42 -1.12 11.88 -4.66
C ALA A 42 -2.38 11.70 -5.52
N LYS A 43 -3.57 12.02 -5.00
CA LYS A 43 -4.85 11.85 -5.69
C LYS A 43 -4.90 12.44 -7.12
N PRO A 44 -4.42 13.67 -7.40
CA PRO A 44 -4.48 14.23 -8.76
C PRO A 44 -3.56 13.52 -9.78
N ILE A 45 -2.54 12.78 -9.32
CA ILE A 45 -1.61 12.07 -10.20
C ILE A 45 -1.94 10.58 -10.33
N ILE A 46 -2.91 10.06 -9.57
CA ILE A 46 -3.34 8.65 -9.62
C ILE A 46 -4.59 8.56 -10.51
N THR A 47 -4.51 7.77 -11.57
CA THR A 47 -5.62 7.54 -12.52
C THR A 47 -6.54 6.39 -12.09
N GLY A 48 -6.04 5.48 -11.26
CA GLY A 48 -6.82 4.37 -10.71
C GLY A 48 -6.08 3.66 -9.59
N VAL A 49 -6.83 3.03 -8.69
CA VAL A 49 -6.31 2.16 -7.63
C VAL A 49 -7.10 0.87 -7.66
N GLU A 50 -6.39 -0.26 -7.66
CA GLU A 50 -6.96 -1.59 -7.63
C GLU A 50 -6.40 -2.37 -6.44
N ARG A 51 -7.27 -3.12 -5.76
CA ARG A 51 -6.86 -4.10 -4.76
C ARG A 51 -6.67 -5.45 -5.45
N ILE A 52 -5.42 -5.88 -5.56
CA ILE A 52 -5.04 -7.15 -6.18
C ILE A 52 -5.39 -8.31 -5.25
N SER A 53 -5.08 -8.20 -3.96
CA SER A 53 -5.37 -9.25 -2.98
C SER A 53 -5.39 -8.75 -1.55
N THR A 54 -6.12 -9.48 -0.70
CA THR A 54 -6.04 -9.40 0.76
C THR A 54 -5.52 -10.75 1.27
N LEU A 55 -4.42 -10.74 2.01
CA LEU A 55 -3.72 -11.93 2.47
C LEU A 55 -3.63 -11.95 4.01
N ASN A 56 -3.47 -13.14 4.57
CA ASN A 56 -3.17 -13.31 6.00
C ASN A 56 -1.70 -13.67 6.15
N ALA A 57 -0.88 -12.70 6.54
CA ALA A 57 0.55 -12.94 6.71
C ALA A 57 0.78 -13.93 7.87
N ARG A 58 1.66 -14.93 7.66
CA ARG A 58 1.99 -15.94 8.68
C ARG A 58 3.44 -15.88 9.18
N GLY A 59 4.32 -15.18 8.47
CA GLY A 59 5.74 -15.05 8.85
C GLY A 59 6.59 -14.35 7.79
N GLY A 60 7.85 -14.07 8.13
CA GLY A 60 8.85 -13.50 7.22
C GLY A 60 10.24 -13.40 7.87
N ILE A 61 11.32 -13.52 7.08
CA ILE A 61 12.69 -13.75 7.58
C ILE A 61 13.37 -12.49 8.18
N LYS A 62 12.78 -11.29 8.06
CA LYS A 62 13.37 -10.03 8.58
C LYS A 62 12.54 -9.21 9.56
N LYS A 63 11.59 -9.80 10.29
CA LYS A 63 10.98 -9.12 11.45
C LYS A 63 10.86 -10.05 12.65
N LYS A 64 11.60 -9.73 13.72
CA LYS A 64 11.25 -10.20 15.06
C LYS A 64 9.81 -9.72 15.35
N GLN A 65 8.94 -10.69 15.58
CA GLN A 65 7.65 -10.60 16.27
C GLN A 65 6.93 -9.23 16.20
N HIS A 66 6.13 -9.02 15.16
CA HIS A 66 4.86 -8.32 15.33
C HIS A 66 3.77 -9.31 14.95
N PRO A 67 2.57 -9.26 15.58
CA PRO A 67 1.48 -10.13 15.17
C PRO A 67 1.23 -9.90 13.67
N PHE A 68 1.49 -10.95 12.89
CA PHE A 68 1.21 -10.95 11.46
C PHE A 68 -0.30 -11.06 11.32
N GLY A 69 -0.94 -9.99 10.86
CA GLY A 69 -2.38 -9.94 10.68
C GLY A 69 -2.73 -9.77 9.21
N CYS A 70 -3.43 -8.68 8.93
CA CYS A 70 -3.95 -8.38 7.60
C CYS A 70 -2.86 -7.82 6.70
N CYS A 71 -2.79 -8.35 5.48
CA CYS A 71 -1.91 -7.89 4.44
C CYS A 71 -2.76 -7.40 3.26
N PHE A 72 -2.44 -6.22 2.74
CA PHE A 72 -3.09 -5.68 1.56
C PHE A 72 -2.06 -5.48 0.45
N PHE A 73 -2.48 -5.84 -0.76
CA PHE A 73 -1.69 -5.64 -1.96
C PHE A 73 -2.49 -4.83 -2.98
N TYR A 74 -1.93 -3.71 -3.39
CA TYR A 74 -2.57 -2.76 -4.29
C TYR A 74 -1.69 -2.47 -5.50
N SER A 75 -2.32 -2.16 -6.63
CA SER A 75 -1.71 -1.41 -7.72
C SER A 75 -2.36 -0.03 -7.79
N ALA A 76 -1.55 1.00 -8.07
CA ALA A 76 -2.05 2.32 -8.43
C ALA A 76 -1.40 2.77 -9.75
N SER A 77 -2.24 3.14 -10.70
CA SER A 77 -1.81 3.67 -11.99
C SER A 77 -1.58 5.17 -11.85
N LYS A 78 -0.41 5.64 -12.29
CA LYS A 78 -0.05 7.04 -12.36
C LYS A 78 -0.47 7.63 -13.69
N SER A 79 -0.84 8.91 -13.67
CA SER A 79 -1.09 9.68 -14.88
C SER A 79 0.23 10.00 -15.57
N THR A 80 0.31 9.75 -16.86
CA THR A 80 1.40 10.18 -17.74
C THR A 80 1.24 11.66 -18.05
N ILE A 81 1.27 12.53 -17.04
CA ILE A 81 1.38 13.97 -17.31
C ILE A 81 2.80 14.18 -17.82
N LYS A 82 2.92 14.26 -19.15
CA LYS A 82 4.09 14.81 -19.86
C LYS A 82 4.15 16.31 -19.65
#